data_AF-A0A8I2YID2-F1
#
_entry.id   AF-A0A8I2YID2-F1
#
_cell.length_a   1.000
_cell.length_b   1.000
_cell.length_c   1.000
_cell.angle_alpha   90.00
_cell.angle_beta   90.00
_cell.angle_gamma   90.00
#
_symmetry.space_group_name_H-M   'P 1'
#
loop_
_entity.id
_entity.type
_entity.pdbx_description
1 polymer ?
#
loop_
_entity_poly.entity_id
_entity_poly.type
_entity_poly.pdbx_seq_one_letter_code
_entity_poly.pdbx_strand_id
1 'polypeptide(L)'
;MSTTFNVETFLGQNGYDLNTLELSVRFHGALYFRDAPEQVPVHVSIRLSDEWATVLPSVQDVSKEKLTAKKPLTLAMFPFLPLPSFFDPTDTCQWQQLTKQIEHCLVADPLLDSKHPECYRLMRELFWMAFIAAYPDDFPRGKWLRWNALIPMEGDFISHWMLKDEDTELPDIPIHVVIWEQFRSIISDTLLIHCVQ
;
A
#
# COMPACT_ATOMS: atom_id res chain seq x y z
N MET A 1 8.99 -27.86 -9.04
CA MET A 1 8.37 -27.08 -7.93
C MET A 1 9.09 -25.75 -7.85
N SER A 2 8.36 -24.64 -7.67
CA SER A 2 8.96 -23.31 -7.52
C SER A 2 8.47 -22.68 -6.23
N THR A 3 9.40 -22.16 -5.43
CA THR A 3 9.08 -21.36 -4.25
C THR A 3 9.77 -20.02 -4.39
N THR A 4 9.01 -18.94 -4.23
CA THR A 4 9.54 -17.58 -4.21
C THR A 4 9.58 -17.12 -2.75
N PHE A 5 10.70 -16.53 -2.36
CA PHE A 5 10.86 -15.87 -1.06
C PHE A 5 11.14 -14.40 -1.32
N ASN A 6 10.37 -13.54 -0.66
CA ASN A 6 10.56 -12.10 -0.73
C ASN A 6 11.44 -11.69 0.45
N VAL A 7 12.54 -11.00 0.16
CA VAL A 7 13.33 -10.32 1.19
C VAL A 7 12.95 -8.85 1.14
N GLU A 8 12.05 -8.46 2.03
CA GLU A 8 11.64 -7.07 2.22
C GLU A 8 12.60 -6.40 3.20
N THR A 9 12.98 -5.16 2.91
CA THR A 9 13.71 -4.32 3.86
C THR A 9 12.73 -3.32 4.45
N PHE A 10 12.65 -3.26 5.77
CA PHE A 10 11.74 -2.34 6.47
C PHE A 10 12.52 -1.10 6.87
N LEU A 11 11.91 0.07 6.62
CA LEU A 11 12.46 1.36 7.04
C LEU A 11 12.32 1.48 8.57
N GLY A 12 13.38 1.15 9.30
CA GLY A 12 13.55 1.63 10.66
C GLY A 12 13.78 3.14 10.67
N GLN A 13 13.61 3.80 11.82
CA GLN A 13 13.75 5.26 11.98
C GLN A 13 15.10 5.85 11.51
N ASN A 14 16.08 5.04 11.11
CA ASN A 14 17.34 5.41 10.45
C ASN A 14 17.82 4.33 9.44
N GLY A 15 16.88 3.60 8.81
CA GLY A 15 17.18 2.46 7.94
C GLY A 15 17.56 2.86 6.52
N TYR A 16 18.35 2.01 5.85
CA TYR A 16 18.64 2.15 4.42
C TYR A 16 17.50 1.55 3.60
N ASP A 17 17.04 2.28 2.60
CA ASP A 17 16.09 1.77 1.61
C ASP A 17 16.85 0.90 0.59
N LEU A 18 16.60 -0.40 0.62
CA LEU A 18 17.13 -1.33 -0.36
C LEU A 18 15.96 -1.87 -1.17
N ASN A 19 16.10 -1.84 -2.50
CA ASN A 19 15.16 -2.48 -3.41
C ASN A 19 14.87 -3.91 -2.97
N THR A 20 13.59 -4.27 -2.91
CA THR A 20 13.15 -5.63 -2.58
C THR A 20 13.85 -6.64 -3.47
N LEU A 21 14.50 -7.63 -2.85
CA LEU A 21 15.14 -8.72 -3.57
C LEU A 21 14.16 -9.89 -3.66
N GLU A 22 13.65 -10.15 -4.87
CA GLU A 22 12.83 -11.31 -5.16
C GLU A 22 13.72 -12.52 -5.49
N LEU A 23 13.70 -13.54 -4.63
CA LEU A 23 14.47 -14.77 -4.83
C LEU A 23 13.53 -15.91 -5.22
N SER A 24 13.66 -16.42 -6.45
CA SER A 24 12.91 -17.59 -6.92
C SER A 24 13.80 -18.83 -6.95
N VAL A 25 13.46 -19.84 -6.15
CA VAL A 25 14.13 -21.15 -6.17
C VAL A 25 13.27 -22.11 -6.99
N ARG A 26 13.83 -22.59 -8.11
CA ARG A 26 13.16 -23.53 -9.02
C ARG A 26 13.89 -24.87 -9.05
N PHE A 27 13.19 -25.92 -8.64
CA PHE A 27 13.66 -27.28 -8.76
C PHE A 27 13.25 -27.85 -10.11
N HIS A 28 14.23 -28.17 -10.95
CA HIS A 28 14.04 -28.80 -12.25
C HIS A 28 14.40 -30.28 -12.15
N GLY A 29 13.51 -31.16 -12.60
CA GLY A 29 13.69 -32.61 -12.57
C GLY A 29 12.40 -33.36 -12.28
N ALA A 30 12.38 -34.67 -12.55
CA ALA A 30 11.28 -35.55 -12.18
C ALA A 30 11.48 -36.02 -10.73
N LEU A 31 10.61 -35.57 -9.82
CA LEU A 31 10.54 -36.10 -8.46
C LEU A 31 9.70 -37.38 -8.50
N TYR A 32 10.33 -38.53 -8.25
CA TYR A 32 9.59 -39.76 -8.02
C TYR A 32 8.95 -39.66 -6.62
N PHE A 33 7.62 -39.54 -6.58
CA PHE A 33 6.81 -39.27 -5.39
C PHE A 33 7.07 -40.16 -4.16
N ARG A 34 7.77 -41.29 -4.30
CA ARG A 34 8.10 -42.18 -3.17
C ARG A 34 9.29 -41.73 -2.33
N ASP A 35 10.16 -40.87 -2.84
CA ASP A 35 11.41 -40.46 -2.17
C ASP A 35 11.49 -38.95 -1.89
N ALA A 36 10.40 -38.21 -2.09
CA ALA A 36 10.38 -36.77 -1.82
C ALA A 36 10.34 -36.53 -0.29
N PRO A 37 11.30 -35.80 0.30
CA PRO A 37 11.23 -35.44 1.71
C PRO A 37 10.03 -34.52 1.94
N GLU A 38 9.34 -34.67 3.07
CA GLU A 38 8.20 -33.81 3.46
C GLU A 38 8.57 -32.32 3.48
N GLN A 39 9.84 -32.01 3.72
CA GLN A 39 10.40 -30.67 3.73
C GLN A 39 11.74 -30.65 3.00
N VAL A 40 11.89 -29.73 2.06
CA VAL A 40 13.19 -29.44 1.43
C VAL A 40 13.83 -28.29 2.22
N PRO A 41 14.89 -28.53 3.00
CA PRO A 41 15.52 -27.46 3.76
C PRO A 41 16.17 -26.47 2.78
N VAL A 42 15.76 -25.21 2.85
CA VAL A 42 16.37 -24.10 2.11
C VAL A 42 17.13 -23.24 3.10
N HIS A 43 18.42 -23.02 2.85
CA HIS A 43 19.26 -22.16 3.67
C HIS A 43 19.61 -20.88 2.90
N VAL A 44 19.20 -19.73 3.42
CA VAL A 44 19.52 -18.41 2.87
C VAL A 44 20.54 -17.75 3.79
N SER A 45 21.64 -17.25 3.22
CA SER A 45 22.64 -16.46 3.97
C SER A 45 22.77 -15.06 3.37
N ILE A 46 22.79 -14.06 4.25
CA ILE A 46 23.03 -12.66 3.88
C ILE A 46 24.41 -12.31 4.41
N ARG A 47 25.27 -11.78 3.53
CA ARG A 47 26.60 -11.29 3.89
C ARG A 47 26.65 -9.79 3.59
N LEU A 48 27.05 -9.03 4.59
CA LEU A 48 27.30 -7.61 4.46
C LEU A 48 28.82 -7.39 4.34
N SER A 49 29.23 -6.41 3.53
CA SER A 49 30.65 -6.01 3.45
C SER A 49 31.09 -5.39 4.79
N ASP A 50 32.39 -5.38 5.08
CA ASP A 50 32.96 -4.90 6.34
C ASP A 50 32.60 -3.43 6.63
N GLU A 51 32.35 -2.63 5.58
CA GLU A 51 31.85 -1.25 5.67
C GLU A 51 30.45 -1.11 6.30
N TRP A 52 29.69 -2.21 6.39
CA TRP A 52 28.35 -2.30 6.98
C TRP A 52 28.32 -3.08 8.29
N ALA A 53 29.48 -3.32 8.92
CA ALA A 53 29.59 -4.12 10.14
C ALA A 53 28.78 -3.57 11.34
N THR A 54 28.34 -2.32 11.29
CA THR A 54 27.45 -1.69 12.28
C THR A 54 25.97 -1.99 12.07
N VAL A 55 25.57 -2.52 10.90
CA VAL A 55 24.19 -2.89 10.60
C VAL A 55 23.97 -4.33 11.06
N LEU A 56 23.28 -4.49 12.20
CA LEU A 56 22.87 -5.80 12.69
C LEU A 56 21.59 -6.25 11.97
N PRO A 57 21.62 -7.31 11.15
CA PRO A 57 20.40 -7.82 10.54
C PRO A 57 19.51 -8.41 11.64
N SER A 58 18.32 -7.84 11.82
CA SER A 58 17.29 -8.44 12.67
C SER A 58 16.41 -9.34 11.81
N VAL A 59 16.45 -10.64 12.05
CA VAL A 59 15.46 -11.57 11.48
C VAL A 59 14.20 -11.43 12.31
N GLN A 60 13.20 -10.72 11.80
CA GLN A 60 11.86 -10.78 12.37
C GLN A 60 11.21 -12.08 11.93
N ASP A 61 10.84 -12.90 12.90
CA ASP A 61 10.13 -14.15 12.64
C ASP A 61 8.70 -13.82 12.21
N VAL A 62 8.45 -13.80 10.90
CA VAL A 62 7.12 -13.58 10.32
C VAL A 62 6.26 -14.86 10.42
N SER A 63 6.71 -15.93 11.09
CA SER A 63 6.06 -17.26 11.13
C SER A 63 4.68 -17.34 11.81
N LYS A 64 4.03 -16.20 12.10
CA LYS A 64 2.61 -16.18 12.50
C LYS A 64 1.66 -15.59 11.45
N GLU A 65 2.15 -15.04 10.35
CA GLU A 65 1.31 -14.95 9.17
C GLU A 65 1.36 -16.31 8.50
N LYS A 66 0.36 -17.15 8.84
CA LYS A 66 -0.01 -18.26 7.97
C LYS A 66 0.07 -17.74 6.54
N LEU A 67 0.79 -18.46 5.66
CA LEU A 67 0.62 -18.38 4.22
C LEU A 67 -0.84 -18.78 3.87
N THR A 68 -1.82 -18.05 4.36
CA THR A 68 -3.11 -17.92 3.72
C THR A 68 -2.80 -17.18 2.44
N ALA A 69 -2.92 -17.87 1.31
CA ALA A 69 -2.94 -17.25 0.00
C ALA A 69 -3.63 -15.90 0.12
N LYS A 70 -2.89 -14.80 -0.08
CA LYS A 70 -3.44 -13.44 -0.04
C LYS A 70 -4.65 -13.49 -0.96
N LYS A 71 -5.85 -13.46 -0.37
CA LYS A 71 -7.06 -13.50 -1.19
C LYS A 71 -6.96 -12.27 -2.08
N PRO A 72 -6.92 -12.42 -3.40
CA PRO A 72 -6.71 -11.29 -4.28
C PRO A 72 -7.81 -10.27 -3.99
N LEU A 73 -7.40 -9.00 -3.84
CA LEU A 73 -8.35 -7.92 -3.71
C LEU A 73 -9.21 -7.90 -4.97
N THR A 74 -10.52 -7.90 -4.79
CA THR A 74 -11.46 -7.86 -5.91
C THR A 74 -12.19 -6.52 -5.93
N LEU A 75 -12.57 -6.08 -7.13
CA LEU A 75 -13.32 -4.83 -7.32
C LEU A 75 -14.62 -4.80 -6.51
N ALA A 76 -15.24 -5.96 -6.26
CA ALA A 76 -16.45 -6.06 -5.44
C ALA A 76 -16.26 -5.57 -4.00
N MET A 77 -15.02 -5.46 -3.53
CA MET A 77 -14.69 -4.92 -2.21
C MET A 77 -14.70 -3.38 -2.20
N PHE A 78 -14.65 -2.72 -3.37
CA PHE A 78 -14.53 -1.26 -3.52
C PHE A 78 -15.73 -0.71 -4.29
N PRO A 79 -16.88 -0.49 -3.62
CA PRO A 79 -18.14 -0.12 -4.31
C PRO A 79 -18.13 1.30 -4.91
N PHE A 80 -17.12 2.11 -4.58
CA PHE A 80 -16.86 3.43 -5.16
C PHE A 80 -15.99 3.36 -6.44
N LEU A 81 -15.57 2.16 -6.85
CA LEU A 81 -14.81 1.91 -8.08
C LEU A 81 -15.59 1.05 -9.08
N PRO A 82 -15.29 1.16 -10.39
CA PRO A 82 -14.41 2.17 -11.00
C PRO A 82 -15.02 3.57 -10.90
N LEU A 83 -14.17 4.60 -10.99
CA LEU A 83 -14.67 5.98 -11.03
C LEU A 83 -15.47 6.22 -12.33
N PRO A 84 -16.44 7.14 -12.30
CA PRO A 84 -17.15 7.56 -13.51
C PRO A 84 -16.19 8.08 -14.58
N SER A 85 -16.48 7.84 -15.87
CA SER A 85 -15.62 8.32 -16.98
C SER A 85 -15.54 9.84 -17.10
N PHE A 86 -16.49 10.56 -16.50
CA PHE A 86 -16.51 12.01 -16.41
C PHE A 86 -15.88 12.55 -15.12
N PHE A 87 -15.20 11.68 -14.34
CA PHE A 87 -14.52 12.12 -13.13
C PHE A 87 -13.46 13.17 -13.47
N ASP A 88 -13.65 14.39 -12.98
CA ASP A 88 -12.70 15.48 -13.20
C ASP A 88 -11.76 15.58 -12.00
N PRO A 89 -10.46 15.26 -12.16
CA PRO A 89 -9.50 15.31 -11.07
C PRO A 89 -9.25 16.74 -10.57
N THR A 90 -9.67 17.77 -11.30
CA THR A 90 -9.56 19.17 -10.89
C THR A 90 -10.78 19.65 -10.10
N ASP A 91 -11.88 18.88 -10.10
CA ASP A 91 -13.13 19.22 -9.43
C ASP A 91 -13.15 18.70 -7.98
N THR A 92 -12.96 19.63 -7.03
CA THR A 92 -12.98 19.34 -5.60
C THR A 92 -14.32 18.79 -5.12
N CYS A 93 -15.45 19.11 -5.77
CA CYS A 93 -16.75 18.58 -5.39
C CYS A 93 -16.87 17.08 -5.69
N GLN A 94 -16.28 16.63 -6.80
CA GLN A 94 -16.24 15.21 -7.15
C GLN A 94 -15.33 14.44 -6.19
N TRP A 95 -14.19 15.02 -5.80
CA TRP A 95 -13.36 14.46 -4.74
C TRP A 95 -14.09 14.37 -3.40
N GLN A 96 -14.83 15.41 -2.99
CA GLN A 96 -15.64 15.39 -1.76
C GLN A 96 -16.69 14.28 -1.77
N GLN A 97 -17.33 14.04 -2.92
CA GLN A 97 -18.28 12.95 -3.09
C GLN A 97 -17.59 11.60 -2.94
N LEU A 98 -16.43 11.41 -3.58
CA LEU A 98 -15.63 10.20 -3.47
C LEU A 98 -15.17 9.95 -2.02
N THR A 99 -14.65 10.97 -1.33
CA THR A 99 -14.26 10.90 0.08
C THR A 99 -15.40 10.40 0.96
N LYS A 100 -16.63 10.92 0.76
CA LYS A 100 -17.81 10.48 1.52
C LYS A 100 -18.19 9.01 1.23
N GLN A 101 -18.05 8.57 -0.01
CA GLN A 101 -18.30 7.16 -0.37
C GLN A 101 -17.29 6.23 0.30
N ILE A 102 -16.01 6.60 0.30
CA ILE A 102 -14.95 5.81 0.94
C ILE A 102 -15.13 5.83 2.46
N GLU A 103 -15.41 6.99 3.07
CA GLU A 103 -15.69 7.13 4.50
C GLU A 103 -16.86 6.22 4.92
N HIS A 104 -17.94 6.21 4.14
CA HIS A 104 -19.07 5.33 4.41
C HIS A 104 -18.66 3.85 4.42
N CYS A 105 -17.83 3.42 3.48
CA CYS A 105 -17.34 2.04 3.41
C CYS A 105 -16.47 1.68 4.61
N LEU A 106 -15.55 2.57 5.00
CA LEU A 106 -14.64 2.37 6.12
C LEU A 106 -15.37 2.29 7.46
N VAL A 107 -16.45 3.05 7.63
CA VAL A 107 -17.19 3.14 8.90
C VAL A 107 -18.36 2.15 8.98
N ALA A 108 -18.86 1.64 7.85
CA ALA A 108 -20.00 0.72 7.82
C ALA A 108 -19.71 -0.66 8.45
N ASP A 109 -18.49 -1.19 8.33
CA ASP A 109 -18.08 -2.45 8.98
C ASP A 109 -16.89 -2.22 9.93
N PRO A 110 -17.12 -2.10 11.26
CA PRO A 110 -16.05 -1.95 12.25
C PRO A 110 -15.07 -3.12 12.30
N LEU A 111 -15.42 -4.29 11.75
CA LEU A 111 -14.56 -5.46 11.68
C LEU A 111 -13.80 -5.55 10.36
N LEU A 112 -13.91 -4.57 9.47
CA LEU A 112 -13.28 -4.59 8.14
C LEU A 112 -11.76 -4.79 8.23
N ASP A 113 -11.10 -4.11 9.16
CA ASP A 113 -9.66 -4.26 9.43
C ASP A 113 -9.30 -5.70 9.81
N SER A 114 -10.09 -6.32 10.69
CA SER A 114 -9.84 -7.71 11.12
C SER A 114 -10.16 -8.77 10.04
N LYS A 115 -11.17 -8.54 9.19
CA LYS A 115 -11.64 -9.51 8.18
C LYS A 115 -10.83 -9.39 6.88
N HIS A 116 -10.48 -8.17 6.50
CA HIS A 116 -9.86 -7.82 5.22
C HIS A 116 -8.82 -6.71 5.42
N PRO A 117 -7.72 -6.97 6.15
CA PRO A 117 -6.72 -5.95 6.51
C PRO A 117 -6.13 -5.25 5.29
N GLU A 118 -5.87 -5.98 4.21
CA GLU A 118 -5.35 -5.41 2.95
C GLU A 118 -6.36 -4.49 2.27
N CYS A 119 -7.65 -4.84 2.30
CA CYS A 119 -8.72 -3.99 1.75
C CYS A 119 -8.88 -2.73 2.59
N TYR A 120 -8.88 -2.89 3.92
CA TYR A 120 -8.97 -1.78 4.86
C TYR A 120 -7.80 -0.82 4.67
N ARG A 121 -6.56 -1.33 4.60
CA ARG A 121 -5.36 -0.54 4.31
C ARG A 121 -5.50 0.24 3.01
N LEU A 122 -5.85 -0.43 1.91
CA LEU A 122 -6.02 0.23 0.62
C LEU A 122 -7.14 1.29 0.63
N MET A 123 -8.29 1.00 1.24
CA MET A 123 -9.38 1.99 1.37
C MET A 123 -8.94 3.22 2.17
N ARG A 124 -8.11 3.07 3.21
CA ARG A 124 -7.55 4.20 3.95
C ARG A 124 -6.59 5.03 3.11
N GLU A 125 -5.71 4.41 2.32
CA GLU A 125 -4.84 5.13 1.38
C GLU A 125 -5.68 5.98 0.41
N LEU A 126 -6.68 5.35 -0.23
CA LEU A 126 -7.58 6.03 -1.17
C LEU A 126 -8.41 7.12 -0.51
N PHE A 127 -8.82 6.92 0.75
CA PHE A 127 -9.52 7.92 1.54
C PHE A 127 -8.67 9.18 1.73
N TRP A 128 -7.42 9.02 2.19
CA TRP A 128 -6.54 10.16 2.46
C TRP A 128 -6.18 10.91 1.18
N MET A 129 -5.93 10.20 0.08
CA MET A 129 -5.78 10.81 -1.23
C MET A 129 -7.00 11.64 -1.62
N ALA A 130 -8.19 11.05 -1.57
CA ALA A 130 -9.42 11.75 -1.94
C ALA A 130 -9.70 12.95 -1.03
N PHE A 131 -9.48 12.81 0.29
CA PHE A 131 -9.69 13.88 1.26
C PHE A 131 -8.78 15.07 1.00
N ILE A 132 -7.50 14.84 0.70
CA ILE A 132 -6.56 15.93 0.40
C ILE A 132 -6.90 16.59 -0.92
N ALA A 133 -7.27 15.83 -1.95
CA ALA A 133 -7.68 16.39 -3.24
C ALA A 133 -9.02 17.16 -3.16
N ALA A 134 -9.90 16.79 -2.22
CA ALA A 134 -11.13 17.52 -1.93
C ALA A 134 -10.88 18.88 -1.27
N TYR A 135 -9.77 19.02 -0.54
CA TYR A 135 -9.47 20.17 0.31
C TYR A 135 -7.99 20.60 0.24
N PRO A 136 -7.47 20.90 -0.96
CA PRO A 136 -6.03 21.11 -1.18
C PRO A 136 -5.46 22.34 -0.45
N ASP A 137 -6.26 23.39 -0.27
CA ASP A 137 -5.85 24.63 0.39
C ASP A 137 -6.00 24.55 1.92
N ASP A 138 -6.86 23.67 2.41
CA ASP A 138 -7.20 23.55 3.82
C ASP A 138 -6.33 22.51 4.55
N PHE A 139 -5.75 21.55 3.84
CA PHE A 139 -4.96 20.47 4.45
C PHE A 139 -3.53 20.41 3.88
N PRO A 140 -2.49 20.42 4.74
CA PRO A 140 -2.52 20.41 6.20
C PRO A 140 -2.54 21.82 6.83
N ARG A 141 -2.38 22.89 6.04
CA ARG A 141 -2.02 24.25 6.50
C ARG A 141 -3.20 25.20 6.74
N GLY A 142 -4.44 24.76 6.45
CA GLY A 142 -5.65 25.54 6.67
C GLY A 142 -6.52 24.97 7.78
N LYS A 143 -7.84 25.18 7.71
CA LYS A 143 -8.74 24.74 8.76
C LYS A 143 -9.01 23.24 8.58
N TRP A 144 -8.60 22.44 9.56
CA TRP A 144 -8.83 21.00 9.54
C TRP A 144 -10.34 20.73 9.48
N LEU A 145 -10.76 20.22 8.33
CA LEU A 145 -12.12 19.75 8.16
C LEU A 145 -12.29 18.46 8.94
N ARG A 146 -13.45 18.30 9.56
CA ARG A 146 -13.73 17.11 10.38
C ARG A 146 -13.96 15.91 9.46
N TRP A 147 -12.97 15.03 9.35
CA TRP A 147 -13.22 13.66 8.93
C TRP A 147 -13.72 12.83 10.11
N ASN A 148 -14.28 11.65 9.83
CA ASN A 148 -14.68 10.73 10.87
C ASN A 148 -13.48 10.20 11.67
N ALA A 149 -13.44 10.45 12.98
CA ALA A 149 -12.33 10.05 13.87
C ALA A 149 -12.10 8.53 13.97
N LEU A 150 -13.04 7.71 13.48
CA LEU A 150 -12.86 6.27 13.32
C LEU A 150 -11.88 5.90 12.20
N ILE A 151 -11.55 6.85 11.32
CA ILE A 151 -10.55 6.69 10.27
C ILE A 151 -9.23 7.26 10.80
N PRO A 152 -8.26 6.40 11.15
CA PRO A 152 -6.98 6.85 11.68
C PRO A 152 -6.16 7.55 10.59
N MET A 153 -5.37 8.54 11.00
CA MET A 153 -4.39 9.21 10.15
C MET A 153 -3.13 8.36 10.02
N GLU A 154 -3.30 7.21 9.38
CA GLU A 154 -2.27 6.18 9.17
C GLU A 154 -2.31 5.74 7.71
N GLY A 155 -1.13 5.44 7.17
CA GLY A 155 -0.95 5.06 5.78
C GLY A 155 0.33 5.64 5.19
N ASP A 156 0.84 5.01 4.14
CA ASP A 156 2.07 5.39 3.47
C ASP A 156 1.91 6.77 2.83
N PHE A 157 0.78 7.01 2.14
CA PHE A 157 0.50 8.30 1.52
C PHE A 157 0.39 9.43 2.54
N ILE A 158 -0.45 9.26 3.58
CA ILE A 158 -0.69 10.34 4.55
C ILE A 158 0.54 10.60 5.42
N SER A 159 1.33 9.57 5.75
CA SER A 159 2.59 9.76 6.47
C SER A 159 3.59 10.56 5.64
N HIS A 160 3.76 10.20 4.37
CA HIS A 160 4.63 10.96 3.45
C HIS A 160 4.12 12.39 3.22
N TRP A 161 2.79 12.56 3.10
CA TRP A 161 2.16 13.87 2.93
C TRP A 161 2.45 14.81 4.10
N MET A 162 2.36 14.29 5.33
CA MET A 162 2.61 15.06 6.56
C MET A 162 4.10 15.37 6.79
N LEU A 163 5.01 14.61 6.17
CA LEU A 163 6.46 14.83 6.24
C LEU A 163 6.99 15.86 5.23
N LYS A 164 6.16 16.35 4.29
CA LYS A 164 6.59 17.40 3.35
C LYS A 164 6.75 18.73 4.09
N ASP A 165 8.00 19.03 4.46
CA ASP A 165 8.41 20.27 5.12
C ASP A 165 8.13 21.53 4.28
N GLU A 166 8.03 22.67 4.99
CA GLU A 166 7.66 24.00 4.50
C GLU A 166 8.46 24.50 3.28
N ASP A 167 9.70 24.03 3.09
CA ASP A 167 10.66 24.50 2.09
C ASP A 167 10.73 23.65 0.81
N THR A 168 9.91 22.60 0.69
CA THR A 168 9.80 21.89 -0.58
C THR A 168 8.99 22.77 -1.52
N GLU A 169 9.65 23.52 -2.41
CA GLU A 169 9.00 24.22 -3.51
C GLU A 169 8.02 23.24 -4.16
N LEU A 170 6.72 23.48 -3.92
CA LEU A 170 5.68 22.69 -4.56
C LEU A 170 5.92 22.86 -6.06
N PRO A 171 6.10 21.76 -6.81
CA PRO A 171 6.23 21.88 -8.25
C PRO A 171 5.03 22.67 -8.79
N ASP A 172 5.20 23.41 -9.88
CA ASP A 172 4.13 24.16 -10.60
C ASP A 172 2.93 23.30 -11.04
N ILE A 173 2.97 22.00 -10.73
CA ILE A 173 1.93 21.02 -10.98
C ILE A 173 0.87 21.15 -9.89
N PRO A 174 -0.41 21.37 -10.27
CA PRO A 174 -1.48 21.39 -9.29
C PRO A 174 -1.53 20.09 -8.49
N ILE A 175 -1.61 20.23 -7.16
CA ILE A 175 -1.71 19.14 -6.18
C ILE A 175 -2.72 18.04 -6.58
N HIS A 176 -3.85 18.43 -7.16
CA HIS A 176 -4.89 17.51 -7.58
C HIS A 176 -4.45 16.58 -8.71
N VAL A 177 -3.58 17.04 -9.62
CA VAL A 177 -2.99 16.21 -10.68
C VAL A 177 -2.03 15.19 -10.07
N VAL A 178 -1.20 15.60 -9.11
CA VAL A 178 -0.25 14.70 -8.43
C VAL A 178 -1.01 13.60 -7.69
N ILE A 179 -2.04 13.98 -6.93
CA ILE A 179 -2.87 13.01 -6.19
C ILE A 179 -3.61 12.09 -7.16
N TRP A 180 -4.14 12.61 -8.27
CA TRP A 180 -4.82 11.82 -9.28
C TRP A 180 -3.91 10.73 -9.89
N GLU A 181 -2.68 11.07 -10.25
CA GLU A 181 -1.73 10.08 -10.78
C GLU A 181 -1.39 8.99 -9.76
N GLN A 182 -1.16 9.36 -8.50
CA GLN A 182 -0.90 8.39 -7.44
C GLN A 182 -2.12 7.50 -7.18
N PHE A 183 -3.31 8.08 -7.14
CA PHE A 183 -4.58 7.37 -6.97
C PHE A 183 -4.80 6.34 -8.08
N ARG A 184 -4.56 6.72 -9.34
CA ARG A 184 -4.66 5.80 -10.49
C ARG A 184 -3.59 4.71 -10.45
N SER A 185 -2.36 5.03 -10.09
CA SER A 185 -1.28 4.05 -9.99
C SER A 185 -1.64 2.98 -8.98
N ILE A 186 -2.01 3.38 -7.75
CA ILE A 186 -2.36 2.44 -6.68
C ILE A 186 -3.49 1.51 -7.09
N ILE A 187 -4.55 2.03 -7.73
CA ILE A 187 -5.67 1.20 -8.18
C ILE A 187 -5.23 0.25 -9.30
N SER A 188 -4.42 0.72 -10.24
CA SER A 188 -3.96 -0.10 -11.37
C SER A 188 -3.05 -1.22 -10.90
N ASP A 189 -2.10 -0.91 -10.01
CA ASP A 189 -1.10 -1.83 -9.49
C ASP A 189 -1.72 -2.86 -8.53
N THR A 190 -2.73 -2.44 -7.74
CA THR A 190 -3.29 -3.27 -6.67
C THR A 190 -4.54 -4.04 -7.09
N LEU A 191 -5.36 -3.48 -7.99
CA LEU A 191 -6.64 -4.07 -8.40
C LEU A 191 -6.64 -4.60 -9.84
N LEU A 192 -5.51 -4.52 -10.57
CA LEU A 192 -5.40 -4.86 -12.00
C LEU A 192 -6.47 -4.13 -12.85
N ILE A 193 -6.75 -2.86 -12.54
CA ILE A 193 -7.76 -2.06 -13.21
C ILE A 193 -7.10 -1.03 -14.12
N HIS A 194 -7.52 -0.96 -15.39
CA HIS A 194 -7.25 0.23 -16.21
C HIS A 194 -8.18 1.35 -15.76
N CYS A 195 -7.66 2.32 -15.00
CA CYS A 195 -8.43 3.49 -14.59
C CYS A 195 -8.66 4.42 -15.77
N VAL A 196 -9.92 4.51 -16.21
CA VAL A 196 -10.49 5.37 -17.27
C VAL A 196 -10.24 4.85 -18.70
N GLN A 197 -11.35 4.58 -19.42
CA GLN A 197 -11.41 4.52 -20.88
C GLN A 197 -11.84 5.87 -21.44
#